data_AF-A0AAV7YP94-F1
#
_entry.id   AF-A0AAV7YP94-F1
#
_cell.length_a   1.000
_cell.length_b   1.000
_cell.length_c   1.000
_cell.angle_alpha   90.00
_cell.angle_beta   90.00
_cell.angle_gamma   90.00
#
_symmetry.space_group_name_H-M   'P 1'
#
loop_
_entity.id
_entity.type
_entity.pdbx_description
1 polymer ?
#
loop_
_entity_poly.entity_id
_entity_poly.type
_entity_poly.pdbx_seq_one_letter_code
_entity_poly.pdbx_strand_id
1 'polypeptide(L)'
;MSLVPFKNFSLVNSQSISFLSVGTRSCLRTFSTIQKPKTKKKSKVEEAVFDQTHKTTDNNTIKPTKEERELEEKIQGLLKNKIAPLLRSHGGGIQYVSFNHLTGILYVKLTNACHGCPSQTMTLKHGVQKILAKIEPKIQAVELAR
;
A
#
# COMPACT_ATOMS: atom_id res chain seq x y z
N MET A 1 25.92 -6.14 33.33
CA MET A 1 25.20 -7.03 34.25
C MET A 1 24.42 -6.15 35.22
N SER A 2 23.25 -5.68 34.83
CA SER A 2 22.37 -4.90 35.71
C SER A 2 20.96 -5.46 35.56
N LEU A 3 20.67 -6.45 36.41
CA LEU A 3 19.31 -6.91 36.65
C LEU A 3 18.57 -5.79 37.38
N VAL A 4 17.39 -5.44 36.87
CA VAL A 4 16.34 -4.85 37.71
C VAL A 4 15.03 -5.61 37.51
N PRO A 5 14.26 -5.78 38.60
CA PRO A 5 13.31 -6.87 38.76
C PRO A 5 11.91 -6.57 38.20
N PHE A 6 11.29 -7.63 37.68
CA PHE A 6 9.85 -7.79 37.54
C PHE A 6 9.17 -7.59 38.89
N LYS A 7 8.14 -6.74 38.95
CA LYS A 7 7.21 -6.72 40.08
C LYS A 7 5.76 -6.70 39.57
N ASN A 8 5.06 -7.74 40.03
CA ASN A 8 3.65 -8.05 39.89
C ASN A 8 2.75 -6.85 40.21
N PHE A 9 1.66 -6.71 39.44
CA PHE A 9 0.50 -5.93 39.84
C PHE A 9 -0.73 -6.84 39.85
N SER A 10 -1.19 -7.15 41.06
CA SER A 10 -2.39 -7.95 41.34
C SER A 10 -3.67 -7.23 40.88
N LEU A 11 -4.48 -7.95 40.11
CA LEU A 11 -5.86 -8.36 40.44
C LEU A 11 -6.54 -7.71 41.68
N VAL A 12 -7.72 -7.11 41.45
CA VAL A 12 -9.05 -7.38 42.08
C VAL A 12 -9.90 -6.12 42.39
N ASN A 13 -11.12 -6.10 41.80
CA ASN A 13 -12.43 -5.57 42.28
C ASN A 13 -12.57 -4.08 42.67
N SER A 14 -13.75 -3.45 42.77
CA SER A 14 -15.17 -3.70 42.43
C SER A 14 -15.97 -2.50 42.99
N GLN A 15 -17.19 -2.29 42.49
CA GLN A 15 -18.27 -1.40 42.98
C GLN A 15 -18.10 0.10 42.63
N SER A 16 -19.10 0.91 42.21
CA SER A 16 -20.57 0.80 42.00
C SER A 16 -21.00 2.04 41.16
N ILE A 17 -21.66 1.92 39.99
CA ILE A 17 -23.10 2.14 39.68
C ILE A 17 -23.72 3.49 40.13
N SER A 18 -24.25 4.25 39.14
CA SER A 18 -25.46 5.11 39.20
C SER A 18 -25.89 5.44 37.76
N PHE A 19 -26.76 4.65 37.12
CA PHE A 19 -28.22 4.86 37.00
C PHE A 19 -28.70 6.32 36.83
N LEU A 20 -28.93 6.74 35.58
CA LEU A 20 -30.12 7.52 35.24
C LEU A 20 -30.84 6.85 34.07
N SER A 21 -31.98 6.25 34.42
CA SER A 21 -33.06 5.83 33.53
C SER A 21 -34.00 7.03 33.32
N VAL A 22 -34.52 7.24 32.10
CA VAL A 22 -35.96 7.16 31.75
C VAL A 22 -36.09 7.41 30.24
N GLY A 23 -36.77 6.52 29.50
CA GLY A 23 -37.18 6.84 28.13
C GLY A 23 -37.63 5.67 27.24
N THR A 24 -38.39 4.72 27.76
CA THR A 24 -39.02 3.64 26.98
C THR A 24 -40.20 4.14 26.14
N ARG A 25 -40.17 3.92 24.82
CA ARG A 25 -41.31 3.53 23.98
C ARG A 25 -40.76 2.61 22.87
N SER A 26 -40.93 1.29 22.96
CA SER A 26 -42.08 0.52 22.43
C SER A 26 -42.10 0.53 20.89
N CYS A 27 -42.24 -0.56 20.13
CA CYS A 27 -42.42 -1.99 20.37
C CYS A 27 -42.16 -2.70 19.03
N LEU A 28 -41.86 -3.98 19.16
CA LEU A 28 -41.56 -5.00 18.17
C LEU A 28 -42.44 -5.02 16.92
N ARG A 29 -41.87 -5.49 15.80
CA ARG A 29 -42.49 -6.50 14.93
C ARG A 29 -41.40 -7.20 14.10
N THR A 30 -41.01 -8.40 14.52
CA THR A 30 -41.44 -9.72 14.02
C THR A 30 -40.49 -10.29 12.97
N PHE A 31 -39.77 -11.33 13.43
CA PHE A 31 -39.25 -12.44 12.64
C PHE A 31 -40.27 -12.93 11.59
N SER A 32 -39.85 -12.96 10.33
CA SER A 32 -40.29 -13.96 9.36
C SER A 32 -39.24 -14.11 8.27
N THR A 33 -38.45 -15.18 8.42
CA THR A 33 -38.14 -16.17 7.38
C THR A 33 -38.36 -15.75 5.93
N ILE A 34 -37.29 -15.37 5.22
CA ILE A 34 -37.15 -15.69 3.80
C ILE A 34 -35.70 -16.12 3.53
N GLN A 35 -35.61 -17.16 2.72
CA GLN A 35 -34.52 -18.09 2.47
C GLN A 35 -33.28 -17.45 1.84
N LYS A 36 -32.16 -18.19 1.90
CA LYS A 36 -30.93 -17.94 1.13
C LYS A 36 -31.22 -17.68 -0.35
N PRO A 37 -30.36 -16.89 -1.01
CA PRO A 37 -29.88 -17.31 -2.32
C PRO A 37 -28.34 -17.31 -2.38
N LYS A 38 -27.77 -18.45 -2.77
CA LYS A 38 -26.46 -18.46 -3.43
C LYS A 38 -26.61 -17.68 -4.73
N THR A 39 -25.89 -16.57 -4.86
CA THR A 39 -25.59 -16.00 -6.19
C THR A 39 -24.11 -15.66 -6.23
N LYS A 40 -23.44 -16.22 -7.23
CA LYS A 40 -22.08 -15.86 -7.62
C LYS A 40 -22.08 -14.36 -7.94
N LYS A 41 -21.42 -13.54 -7.10
CA LYS A 41 -21.10 -12.15 -7.44
C LYS A 41 -19.60 -11.98 -7.42
N LYS A 42 -19.03 -12.03 -8.63
CA LYS A 42 -17.77 -11.40 -9.02
C LYS A 42 -17.80 -9.99 -8.44
N SER A 43 -16.97 -9.72 -7.43
CA SER A 43 -16.75 -8.37 -6.90
C SER A 43 -16.12 -7.56 -8.03
N LYS A 44 -17.02 -6.93 -8.78
CA LYS A 44 -16.80 -5.80 -9.65
C LYS A 44 -16.15 -4.72 -8.79
N VAL A 45 -14.88 -4.47 -9.05
CA VAL A 45 -14.13 -3.34 -8.50
C VAL A 45 -14.68 -2.10 -9.20
N GLU A 46 -15.30 -1.22 -8.44
CA GLU A 46 -15.63 0.16 -8.82
C GLU A 46 -14.74 0.98 -7.86
N GLU A 47 -13.61 1.54 -8.29
CA GLU A 47 -13.44 2.64 -9.25
C GLU A 47 -14.10 3.93 -8.74
N ALA A 48 -13.31 4.71 -7.99
CA ALA A 48 -13.56 6.11 -7.75
C ALA A 48 -12.24 6.81 -7.35
N VAL A 49 -11.77 7.65 -8.28
CA VAL A 49 -11.06 8.92 -8.05
C VAL A 49 -9.56 8.88 -7.74
N PHE A 50 -8.77 9.11 -8.79
CA PHE A 50 -7.88 10.29 -8.85
C PHE A 50 -7.59 10.61 -10.32
N ASP A 51 -8.50 11.35 -10.94
CA ASP A 51 -8.26 11.99 -12.22
C ASP A 51 -8.23 13.49 -11.97
N GLN A 52 -7.02 14.06 -12.06
CA GLN A 52 -6.76 15.45 -12.46
C GLN A 52 -5.24 15.58 -12.69
N THR A 53 -4.89 15.36 -13.96
CA THR A 53 -3.91 16.12 -14.75
C THR A 53 -3.07 17.20 -14.03
N HIS A 54 -1.75 17.08 -14.13
CA HIS A 54 -0.89 18.21 -14.47
C HIS A 54 -0.16 17.91 -15.77
N LYS A 55 -0.71 18.46 -16.85
CA LYS A 55 -0.04 18.70 -18.11
C LYS A 55 0.88 19.90 -17.88
N THR A 56 2.18 19.67 -17.78
CA THR A 56 3.18 20.73 -17.94
C THR A 56 3.82 20.50 -19.31
N THR A 57 3.44 21.33 -20.27
CA THR A 57 4.11 21.45 -21.56
C THR A 57 5.09 22.59 -21.43
N ASP A 58 6.38 22.29 -21.23
CA ASP A 58 7.47 23.26 -21.34
C ASP A 58 8.63 22.64 -22.13
N ASN A 59 8.65 23.08 -23.39
CA ASN A 59 9.71 23.19 -24.40
C ASN A 59 11.05 22.44 -24.21
N ASN A 60 11.35 21.65 -25.25
CA ASN A 60 12.54 20.85 -25.53
C ASN A 60 12.57 19.47 -24.86
N THR A 61 11.69 18.59 -25.35
CA THR A 61 11.66 17.18 -24.95
C THR A 61 11.93 16.33 -26.18
N ILE A 62 13.08 15.67 -26.21
CA ILE A 62 13.33 14.50 -27.06
C ILE A 62 12.15 13.55 -26.78
N LYS A 63 11.22 13.40 -27.74
CA LYS A 63 10.05 12.54 -27.52
C LYS A 63 10.56 11.12 -27.26
N PRO A 64 10.11 10.47 -26.17
CA PRO A 64 10.46 9.08 -25.94
C PRO A 64 10.00 8.26 -27.14
N THR A 65 10.88 7.36 -27.58
CA THR A 65 10.59 6.43 -28.66
C THR A 65 9.39 5.56 -28.27
N LYS A 66 8.70 4.98 -29.26
CA LYS A 66 7.49 4.18 -29.00
C LYS A 66 7.78 3.01 -28.04
N GLU A 67 8.94 2.40 -28.19
CA GLU A 67 9.40 1.26 -27.41
C GLU A 67 9.67 1.60 -25.94
N GLU A 68 10.21 2.79 -25.68
CA GLU A 68 10.47 3.25 -24.31
C GLU A 68 9.17 3.38 -23.52
N ARG A 69 8.13 3.99 -24.13
CA ARG A 69 6.81 4.14 -23.50
C ARG A 69 6.18 2.80 -23.14
N GLU A 70 6.24 1.82 -24.05
CA GLU A 70 5.70 0.48 -23.80
C GLU A 70 6.40 -0.22 -22.63
N LEU A 71 7.71 0.00 -22.47
CA LEU A 71 8.45 -0.51 -21.32
C LEU A 71 8.10 0.21 -20.02
N GLU A 72 7.98 1.53 -20.03
CA GLU A 72 7.58 2.29 -18.85
C GLU A 72 6.19 1.87 -18.35
N GLU A 73 5.22 1.73 -19.25
CA GLU A 73 3.87 1.25 -18.93
C GLU A 73 3.90 -0.16 -18.33
N LYS A 74 4.73 -1.04 -18.89
CA LYS A 74 4.94 -2.39 -18.36
C LYS A 74 5.51 -2.36 -16.94
N ILE A 75 6.54 -1.55 -16.69
CA ILE A 75 7.16 -1.40 -15.38
C ILE A 75 6.13 -0.86 -14.36
N GLN A 76 5.37 0.16 -14.73
CA GLN A 76 4.32 0.71 -13.87
C GLN A 76 3.25 -0.34 -13.52
N GLY A 77 2.85 -1.17 -14.49
CA GLY A 77 1.93 -2.29 -14.26
C GLY A 77 2.50 -3.31 -13.28
N LEU A 78 3.78 -3.68 -13.42
CA LEU A 78 4.45 -4.61 -12.49
C LEU A 78 4.53 -4.04 -11.07
N LEU A 79 4.87 -2.76 -10.92
CA LEU A 79 4.92 -2.08 -9.62
C LEU A 79 3.57 -2.11 -8.92
N LYS A 80 2.48 -1.79 -9.63
CA LYS A 80 1.10 -1.79 -9.09
C LYS A 80 0.63 -3.18 -8.69
N ASN A 81 0.92 -4.19 -9.50
CA ASN A 81 0.36 -5.54 -9.33
C ASN A 81 1.17 -6.42 -8.35
N LYS A 82 2.49 -6.23 -8.27
CA LYS A 82 3.37 -7.10 -7.47
C LYS A 82 3.96 -6.40 -6.25
N ILE A 83 4.42 -5.16 -6.39
CA ILE A 83 5.21 -4.51 -5.34
C ILE A 83 4.34 -3.72 -4.37
N ALA A 84 3.39 -2.94 -4.89
CA ALA A 84 2.45 -2.18 -4.08
C ALA A 84 1.74 -3.02 -2.99
N PRO A 85 1.22 -4.24 -3.23
CA PRO A 85 0.59 -5.03 -2.17
C PRO A 85 1.58 -5.48 -1.07
N LEU A 86 2.83 -5.77 -1.42
CA LEU A 86 3.86 -6.15 -0.46
C LEU A 86 4.20 -4.97 0.46
N LEU A 87 4.37 -3.79 -0.12
CA LEU A 87 4.69 -2.58 0.65
C LEU A 87 3.51 -2.08 1.49
N ARG A 88 2.28 -2.21 1.01
CA ARG A 88 1.08 -1.87 1.79
C ARG A 88 1.00 -2.69 3.09
N SER A 89 1.41 -3.96 3.05
CA SER A 89 1.48 -4.81 4.25
C SER A 89 2.49 -4.28 5.29
N HIS A 90 3.52 -3.57 4.84
CA HIS A 90 4.51 -2.90 5.68
C HIS A 90 4.16 -1.42 5.98
N GLY A 91 2.97 -0.93 5.60
CA GLY A 91 2.57 0.47 5.78
C GLY A 91 3.26 1.46 4.85
N GLY A 92 3.84 0.96 3.76
CA GLY A 92 4.61 1.72 2.78
C GLY A 92 3.93 1.85 1.41
N GLY A 93 4.59 2.60 0.53
CA GLY A 93 4.25 2.67 -0.89
C GLY A 93 5.49 2.90 -1.77
N ILE A 94 5.29 2.75 -3.07
CA ILE A 94 6.32 2.99 -4.10
C ILE A 94 5.70 3.78 -5.25
N GLN A 95 6.46 4.73 -5.78
CA GLN A 95 6.09 5.54 -6.92
C GLN A 95 7.19 5.47 -7.97
N TYR A 96 6.78 5.29 -9.23
CA TYR A 96 7.67 5.36 -10.38
C TYR A 96 8.10 6.81 -10.59
N VAL A 97 9.39 7.04 -10.85
CA VAL A 97 9.93 8.38 -11.15
C VAL A 97 10.47 8.42 -12.57
N SER A 98 11.43 7.56 -12.89
CA SER A 98 12.03 7.48 -14.22
C SER A 98 12.77 6.15 -14.40
N PHE A 99 13.04 5.79 -15.64
CA PHE A 99 13.83 4.63 -15.98
C PHE A 99 14.90 5.03 -17.01
N ASN A 100 16.14 4.64 -16.74
CA ASN A 100 17.24 4.85 -17.69
C ASN A 100 17.40 3.60 -18.55
N HIS A 101 17.02 3.71 -19.82
CA HIS A 101 17.06 2.60 -20.78
C HIS A 101 18.50 2.18 -21.17
N LEU A 102 19.48 3.09 -21.07
CA LEU A 102 20.88 2.81 -21.41
C LEU A 102 21.59 2.03 -20.30
N THR A 103 21.31 2.37 -19.04
CA THR A 103 21.95 1.73 -17.87
C THR A 103 21.10 0.64 -17.22
N GLY A 104 19.81 0.58 -17.53
CA GLY A 104 18.86 -0.34 -16.89
C GLY A 104 18.56 0.01 -15.43
N ILE A 105 18.76 1.27 -15.03
CA ILE A 105 18.52 1.75 -13.66
C ILE A 105 17.09 2.30 -13.56
N LEU A 106 16.30 1.73 -12.64
CA LEU A 106 14.96 2.20 -12.31
C LEU A 106 15.01 3.13 -11.09
N TYR A 107 14.56 4.37 -11.27
CA TYR A 107 14.42 5.33 -10.20
C TYR A 107 13.00 5.27 -9.63
N VAL A 108 12.93 5.01 -8.33
CA VAL A 108 11.66 4.94 -7.60
C VAL A 108 11.72 5.83 -6.37
N LYS A 109 10.55 6.33 -5.96
CA LYS A 109 10.38 7.02 -4.70
C LYS A 109 9.58 6.14 -3.75
N LEU A 110 10.10 5.93 -2.55
CA LEU A 110 9.36 5.25 -1.49
C LEU A 110 8.49 6.27 -0.75
N THR A 111 7.29 5.87 -0.38
CA THR A 111 6.35 6.72 0.36
C THR A 111 5.99 6.09 1.72
N ASN A 112 5.46 6.93 2.62
CA ASN A 112 5.02 6.57 3.99
C ASN A 112 6.15 6.00 4.87
N ALA A 113 5.90 4.91 5.59
CA ALA A 113 6.79 4.33 6.60
C ALA A 113 8.17 3.91 6.04
N CYS A 114 8.33 3.79 4.73
CA CYS A 114 9.53 3.26 4.09
C CYS A 114 10.58 4.32 3.69
N HIS A 115 10.26 5.62 3.77
CA HIS A 115 11.13 6.70 3.27
C HIS A 115 12.18 7.19 4.29
N GLY A 116 11.92 7.08 5.59
CA GLY A 116 12.71 7.78 6.63
C GLY A 116 13.71 6.93 7.42
N CYS A 117 13.66 5.60 7.31
CA CYS A 117 14.51 4.72 8.12
C CYS A 117 15.56 4.01 7.24
N PRO A 118 16.86 4.34 7.36
CA PRO A 118 17.89 3.84 6.44
C PRO A 118 18.01 2.31 6.45
N SER A 119 17.76 1.65 7.57
CA SER A 119 17.78 0.18 7.68
C SER A 119 16.66 -0.48 6.87
N GLN A 120 15.46 0.10 6.91
CA GLN A 120 14.30 -0.37 6.15
C GLN A 120 14.48 -0.08 4.67
N THR A 121 14.94 1.12 4.34
CA THR A 121 15.14 1.57 2.96
C THR A 121 16.13 0.66 2.22
N MET A 122 17.25 0.27 2.84
CA MET A 122 18.20 -0.66 2.23
C MET A 122 17.57 -2.03 1.99
N THR A 123 16.92 -2.61 2.99
CA THR A 123 16.34 -3.96 2.88
C THR A 123 15.23 -4.00 1.82
N LEU A 124 14.37 -2.98 1.80
CA LEU A 124 13.28 -2.86 0.83
C LEU A 124 13.78 -2.63 -0.59
N LYS A 125 14.79 -1.77 -0.79
CA LYS A 125 15.45 -1.55 -2.08
C LYS A 125 15.93 -2.88 -2.68
N HIS A 126 16.66 -3.67 -1.90
CA HIS A 126 17.17 -4.97 -2.35
C HIS A 126 16.05 -5.98 -2.62
N GLY A 127 15.00 -6.01 -1.79
CA GLY A 127 13.85 -6.89 -2.00
C GLY A 127 13.10 -6.57 -3.29
N VAL A 128 12.84 -5.29 -3.54
CA VAL A 128 12.21 -4.79 -4.76
C VAL A 128 13.06 -5.12 -5.99
N GLN A 129 14.37 -4.85 -5.94
CA GLN A 129 15.29 -5.16 -7.03
C GLN A 129 15.28 -6.65 -7.38
N LYS A 130 15.36 -7.55 -6.39
CA LYS A 130 15.35 -9.00 -6.61
C LYS A 130 14.08 -9.48 -7.31
N ILE A 131 12.92 -8.93 -6.93
CA ILE A 131 11.63 -9.29 -7.53
C ILE A 131 11.56 -8.77 -8.96
N LEU A 132 11.93 -7.52 -9.21
CA LEU A 132 11.88 -6.91 -10.54
C LEU A 132 12.84 -7.58 -11.51
N ALA A 133 14.08 -7.84 -11.12
CA ALA A 133 15.09 -8.49 -11.95
C ALA A 133 14.66 -9.91 -12.39
N LYS A 134 13.83 -10.60 -11.60
CA LYS A 134 13.30 -11.91 -11.95
C LYS A 134 12.20 -11.85 -13.02
N ILE A 135 11.44 -10.75 -13.05
CA ILE A 135 10.29 -10.59 -13.95
C ILE A 135 10.69 -9.90 -15.25
N GLU A 136 11.51 -8.86 -15.14
CA GLU A 136 11.97 -8.06 -16.27
C GLU A 136 13.50 -7.93 -16.21
N PRO A 137 14.25 -8.70 -17.02
CA PRO A 137 15.71 -8.70 -17.00
C PRO A 137 16.33 -7.39 -17.52
N LYS A 138 15.53 -6.49 -18.11
CA LYS A 138 15.99 -5.15 -18.53
C LYS A 138 16.31 -4.23 -17.34
N ILE A 139 15.75 -4.53 -16.16
CA ILE A 139 16.01 -3.76 -14.94
C ILE A 139 17.20 -4.40 -14.24
N GLN A 140 18.35 -3.72 -14.25
CA GLN A 140 19.57 -4.21 -13.60
C GLN A 140 19.65 -3.77 -12.14
N ALA A 141 19.33 -2.50 -11.89
CA ALA A 141 19.38 -1.90 -10.57
C ALA A 141 18.17 -1.00 -10.32
N VAL A 142 17.85 -0.85 -9.04
CA VAL A 142 16.81 0.07 -8.58
C VAL A 142 17.50 1.08 -7.69
N GLU A 143 17.30 2.37 -7.96
CA GLU A 143 17.80 3.47 -7.14
C GLU A 143 16.65 4.30 -6.59
N LEU A 144 16.92 4.96 -5.45
CA LEU A 144 15.93 5.79 -4.79
C LEU A 144 16.09 7.24 -5.23
N ALA A 145 15.05 7.79 -5.84
CA ALA A 145 14.94 9.22 -6.05
C ALA A 145 14.62 9.89 -4.72
N ARG A 146 15.45 10.86 -4.31
CA ARG A 146 15.21 11.69 -3.12
C ARG A 146 14.24 12.82 -3.48
#